data_AF-I2Q5F4-F1
#
_entry.id   AF-I2Q5F4-F1
#
_cell.length_a   1.000
_cell.length_b   1.000
_cell.length_c   1.000
_cell.angle_alpha   90.00
_cell.angle_beta   90.00
_cell.angle_gamma   90.00
#
_symmetry.space_group_name_H-M   'P 1'
#
loop_
_entity.id
_entity.type
_entity.pdbx_description
1 polymer ?
#
loop_
_entity_poly.entity_id
_entity_poly.type
_entity_poly.pdbx_seq_one_letter_code
_entity_poly.pdbx_strand_id
1 'polypeptide(L)'
;MARFLVLQLARLGDLLQTRRLLLGLSAKAARAGGEVHLAVDASLAPLAGRLYPFAVVHGLPAHGLPGLAKDAATSRVLTSRQVFEAFAALSFDRVFCLNFSPLGMAVAALFPPEAQRGYRQTAGQTDKDPLLRLVFRLARDRRGGGINLADIWAHLDDDPLPPEAVNPVAAPRGGGLGVALAGRTARRSLPPEVLAPLVRMLFHATGGKSVTLYGTREQASEARALLRRLDPAVREACRDLTGRTDLFGLADSLSGLDRLVTPDTGAMHLAAFLGVPVTAFFLSSAWCHETGPYGVGHRVFQAVAPCAPCLESAPCGEGLACLPPFGDPALVRALSGTAKAGPPAGIVGFATDCDTLGMVCRPVCGEDPTEAARAAFRAFLTRRLTGRRADALDPGLGHRLAEAQYLETDWILPPPGRPLEGEW
;
A
#
# COMPACT_ATOMS: atom_id res chain seq x y z
N MET A 1 10.57 25.41 16.22
CA MET A 1 9.30 24.87 15.71
C MET A 1 9.64 23.69 14.83
N ALA A 2 9.23 22.48 15.21
CA ALA A 2 9.56 21.29 14.43
C ALA A 2 8.80 21.31 13.09
N ARG A 3 9.48 21.15 11.96
CA ARG A 3 8.86 21.10 10.63
C ARG A 3 9.34 19.87 9.87
N PHE A 4 8.38 19.12 9.34
CA PHE A 4 8.64 17.94 8.55
C PHE A 4 8.06 18.09 7.16
N LEU A 5 8.78 17.68 6.12
CA LEU A 5 8.28 17.64 4.74
C LEU A 5 8.24 16.21 4.25
N VAL A 6 7.09 15.76 3.73
CA VAL A 6 6.93 14.44 3.11
C VAL A 6 6.61 14.62 1.63
N LEU A 7 7.43 14.05 0.76
CA LEU A 7 7.23 14.01 -0.68
C LEU A 7 6.65 12.65 -1.08
N GLN A 8 5.34 12.62 -1.33
CA GLN A 8 4.59 11.46 -1.81
C GLN A 8 3.97 11.76 -3.19
N LEU A 9 4.84 11.91 -4.18
CA LEU A 9 4.48 12.19 -5.57
C LEU A 9 4.01 10.97 -6.40
N ALA A 10 3.62 9.86 -5.75
CA ALA A 10 3.15 8.65 -6.44
C ALA A 10 1.62 8.60 -6.52
N ARG A 11 1.02 7.40 -6.56
CA ARG A 11 -0.40 7.19 -6.85
C ARG A 11 -1.25 7.25 -5.58
N LEU A 12 -2.57 7.23 -5.74
CA LEU A 12 -3.53 7.24 -4.62
C LEU A 12 -3.23 6.17 -3.54
N GLY A 13 -2.91 4.94 -3.95
CA GLY A 13 -2.58 3.86 -2.99
C GLY A 13 -1.36 4.18 -2.14
N ASP A 14 -0.35 4.84 -2.71
CA ASP A 14 0.87 5.25 -2.01
C ASP A 14 0.58 6.39 -1.04
N LEU A 15 -0.22 7.38 -1.46
CA LEU A 15 -0.70 8.47 -0.59
C LEU A 15 -1.42 7.94 0.65
N LEU A 16 -2.29 6.94 0.48
CA LEU A 16 -3.05 6.34 1.60
C LEU A 16 -2.14 5.53 2.53
N GLN A 17 -1.18 4.80 1.99
CA GLN A 17 -0.21 4.02 2.76
C GLN A 17 0.84 4.90 3.48
N THR A 18 0.94 6.18 3.13
CA THR A 18 1.83 7.14 3.82
C THR A 18 1.28 7.58 5.19
N ARG A 19 0.05 7.21 5.54
CA ARG A 19 -0.64 7.62 6.76
C ARG A 19 0.16 7.37 8.04
N ARG A 20 0.80 6.19 8.18
CA ARG A 20 1.54 5.83 9.40
C ARG A 20 2.67 6.82 9.69
N LEU A 21 3.46 7.16 8.67
CA LEU A 21 4.51 8.17 8.76
C LEU A 21 3.93 9.55 9.11
N LEU A 22 2.90 10.00 8.39
CA LEU A 22 2.32 11.34 8.59
C LEU A 22 1.72 11.53 9.99
N LEU A 23 1.03 10.52 10.52
CA LEU A 23 0.49 10.57 11.88
C LEU A 23 1.60 10.60 12.94
N GLY A 24 2.68 9.82 12.77
CA GLY A 24 3.85 9.86 13.64
C GLY A 24 4.51 11.24 13.67
N LEU A 25 4.75 11.82 12.49
CA LEU A 25 5.30 13.17 12.35
C LEU A 25 4.36 14.24 12.91
N SER A 26 3.04 14.09 12.74
CA SER A 26 2.05 15.01 13.30
C SER A 26 2.08 15.00 14.84
N ALA A 27 2.17 13.82 15.46
CA ALA A 27 2.31 13.69 16.91
C ALA A 27 3.63 14.31 17.44
N LYS A 28 4.72 14.23 16.68
CA LYS A 28 5.99 14.90 17.01
C LYS A 28 5.88 16.42 16.86
N ALA A 29 5.31 16.88 15.74
CA ALA A 29 5.07 18.29 15.47
C ALA A 29 4.21 18.92 16.57
N ALA A 30 3.08 18.31 16.94
CA ALA A 30 2.20 18.82 17.98
C ALA A 30 2.91 19.02 19.34
N ARG A 31 3.81 18.11 19.73
CA ARG A 31 4.60 18.22 20.97
C ARG A 31 5.61 19.37 20.94
N ALA A 32 6.15 19.69 19.77
CA ALA A 32 7.18 20.72 19.59
C ALA A 32 6.64 22.05 19.02
N GLY A 33 5.31 22.22 19.00
CA GLY A 33 4.63 23.39 18.44
C GLY A 33 4.92 23.57 16.95
N GLY A 34 4.92 22.48 16.19
CA GLY A 34 5.40 22.29 14.82
C GLY A 34 4.33 22.03 13.75
N GLU A 35 4.78 21.79 12.52
CA GLU A 35 3.93 21.54 11.33
C GLU A 35 4.43 20.36 10.50
N VAL A 36 3.49 19.71 9.80
CA VAL A 36 3.78 18.67 8.80
C VAL A 36 3.37 19.20 7.43
N HIS A 37 4.29 19.19 6.48
CA HIS A 37 4.06 19.54 5.09
C HIS A 37 4.00 18.26 4.25
N LEU A 38 3.04 18.18 3.34
CA LEU A 38 2.84 17.03 2.46
C LEU A 38 2.80 17.49 1.01
N ALA A 39 3.81 17.12 0.23
CA ALA A 39 3.84 17.36 -1.21
C ALA A 39 3.33 16.13 -1.96
N VAL A 40 2.31 16.31 -2.79
CA VAL A 40 1.65 15.25 -3.58
C VAL A 40 1.50 15.69 -5.03
N ASP A 41 1.14 14.76 -5.91
CA ASP A 41 0.70 15.13 -7.25
C ASP A 41 -0.50 16.10 -7.18
N ALA A 42 -0.52 17.14 -8.01
CA ALA A 42 -1.56 18.17 -8.01
C ALA A 42 -2.97 17.59 -8.15
N SER A 43 -3.14 16.46 -8.86
CA SER A 43 -4.43 15.77 -8.99
C SER A 43 -4.94 15.14 -7.67
N LEU A 44 -4.05 14.91 -6.70
CA LEU A 44 -4.37 14.32 -5.40
C LEU A 44 -4.42 15.35 -4.27
N ALA A 45 -3.93 16.58 -4.49
CA ALA A 45 -3.83 17.61 -3.45
C ALA A 45 -5.18 17.92 -2.74
N PRO A 46 -6.32 18.08 -3.45
CA PRO A 46 -7.60 18.31 -2.78
C PRO A 46 -7.99 17.16 -1.85
N LEU A 47 -7.83 15.92 -2.31
CA LEU A 47 -8.16 14.73 -1.50
C LEU A 47 -7.20 14.63 -0.31
N ALA A 48 -5.90 14.84 -0.53
CA ALA A 48 -4.90 14.80 0.53
C ALA A 48 -5.22 15.79 1.65
N GLY A 49 -5.68 17.01 1.34
CA GLY A 49 -6.11 17.99 2.34
C GLY A 49 -7.30 17.52 3.18
N ARG A 50 -8.22 16.76 2.60
CA ARG A 50 -9.35 16.16 3.34
C ARG A 50 -8.92 14.95 4.19
N LEU A 51 -8.02 14.12 3.68
CA LEU A 51 -7.55 12.92 4.39
C LEU A 51 -6.58 13.26 5.54
N TYR A 52 -5.81 14.33 5.37
CA TYR A 52 -4.76 14.76 6.30
C TYR A 52 -4.94 16.25 6.66
N PRO A 53 -6.02 16.63 7.37
CA PRO A 53 -6.35 18.03 7.65
C PRO A 53 -5.33 18.73 8.55
N PHE A 54 -4.46 17.98 9.22
CA PHE A 54 -3.35 18.51 10.02
C PHE A 54 -2.12 18.91 9.18
N ALA A 55 -2.07 18.50 7.90
CA ALA A 55 -0.90 18.73 7.05
C ALA A 55 -1.11 19.94 6.15
N VAL A 56 -0.05 20.74 5.96
CA VAL A 56 0.01 21.76 4.92
C VAL A 56 0.28 21.06 3.59
N VAL A 57 -0.73 20.98 2.72
CA VAL A 57 -0.65 20.22 1.46
C VAL A 57 -0.16 21.07 0.30
N HIS A 58 0.82 20.56 -0.44
CA HIS A 58 1.43 21.19 -1.61
C HIS A 58 1.20 20.33 -2.85
N GLY A 59 0.61 20.91 -3.90
CA GLY A 59 0.40 20.23 -5.17
C GLY A 59 1.57 20.44 -6.13
N LEU A 60 2.16 19.35 -6.64
CA LEU A 60 3.23 19.38 -7.63
C LEU A 60 2.84 18.62 -8.91
N PRO A 61 3.24 19.05 -10.11
CA PRO A 61 2.86 18.44 -11.38
C PRO A 61 3.72 17.20 -11.72
N ALA A 62 3.80 16.23 -10.81
CA ALA A 62 4.69 15.07 -10.93
C ALA A 62 4.39 14.22 -12.17
N HIS A 63 3.12 13.95 -12.44
CA HIS A 63 2.67 13.18 -13.62
C HIS A 63 2.25 14.06 -14.81
N GLY A 64 2.60 15.35 -14.77
CA GLY A 64 2.22 16.34 -15.78
C GLY A 64 0.92 17.08 -15.44
N LEU A 65 0.60 18.09 -16.26
CA LEU A 65 -0.64 18.86 -16.19
C LEU A 65 -1.40 18.73 -17.51
N PRO A 66 -2.74 18.76 -17.51
CA PRO A 66 -3.52 18.82 -18.74
C PRO A 66 -3.04 19.99 -19.62
N GLY A 67 -2.67 19.71 -20.88
CA GLY A 67 -2.24 20.73 -21.85
C GLY A 67 -0.74 21.04 -21.90
N LEU A 68 0.10 20.38 -21.10
CA LEU A 68 1.55 20.54 -21.14
C LEU A 68 2.22 19.42 -21.97
N ALA A 69 3.02 19.79 -22.98
CA ALA A 69 3.71 18.86 -23.87
C ALA A 69 4.67 17.93 -23.11
N LYS A 70 4.89 16.70 -23.62
CA LYS A 70 5.67 15.65 -22.95
C LYS A 70 7.17 15.97 -22.75
N ASP A 71 7.71 16.99 -23.41
CA ASP A 71 9.09 17.49 -23.23
C ASP A 71 9.26 18.46 -22.03
N ALA A 72 8.25 18.51 -21.14
CA ALA A 72 8.09 19.45 -20.03
C ALA A 72 8.92 19.17 -18.75
N ALA A 73 10.22 18.84 -18.83
CA ALA A 73 11.04 18.84 -17.61
C ALA A 73 11.19 20.27 -17.04
N THR A 74 11.65 21.20 -17.87
CA THR A 74 11.80 22.63 -17.52
C THR A 74 10.46 23.27 -17.15
N SER A 75 9.41 22.96 -17.90
CA SER A 75 8.08 23.52 -17.61
C SER A 75 7.52 23.04 -16.26
N ARG A 76 7.72 21.76 -15.89
CA ARG A 76 7.32 21.26 -14.56
C ARG A 76 8.07 21.96 -13.42
N VAL A 77 9.38 22.21 -13.59
CA VAL A 77 10.16 22.96 -12.60
C VAL A 77 9.68 24.41 -12.49
N LEU A 78 9.45 25.09 -13.63
CA LEU A 78 8.93 26.46 -13.64
C LEU A 78 7.55 26.57 -13.01
N THR A 79 6.64 25.63 -13.28
CA THR A 79 5.32 25.59 -12.64
C THR A 79 5.41 25.28 -11.14
N SER A 80 6.48 24.62 -10.70
CA SER A 80 6.72 24.32 -9.28
C SER A 80 7.49 25.43 -8.55
N ARG A 81 7.92 26.50 -9.24
CA ARG A 81 8.85 27.50 -8.70
C ARG A 81 8.36 28.14 -7.40
N GLN A 82 7.07 28.49 -7.33
CA GLN A 82 6.48 29.10 -6.13
C GLN A 82 6.51 28.14 -4.93
N VAL A 83 6.25 26.85 -5.16
CA VAL A 83 6.33 25.82 -4.11
C VAL A 83 7.78 25.65 -3.67
N PHE A 84 8.73 25.69 -4.61
CA PHE A 84 10.16 25.56 -4.29
C PHE A 84 10.67 26.78 -3.50
N GLU A 85 10.24 27.99 -3.86
CA GLU A 85 10.54 29.21 -3.11
C GLU A 85 9.97 29.13 -1.69
N ALA A 86 8.73 28.67 -1.54
CA ALA A 86 8.12 28.46 -0.22
C ALA A 86 8.87 27.40 0.61
N PHE A 87 9.29 26.31 -0.01
CA PHE A 87 10.10 25.27 0.63
C PHE A 87 11.49 25.77 1.03
N ALA A 88 12.18 26.51 0.17
CA ALA A 88 13.49 27.07 0.46
C ALA A 88 13.46 28.18 1.53
N ALA A 89 12.32 28.86 1.67
CA ALA A 89 12.10 29.86 2.73
C ALA A 89 11.83 29.22 4.11
N LEU A 90 11.57 27.92 4.17
CA LEU A 90 11.29 27.18 5.39
C LEU A 90 12.49 26.30 5.78
N SER A 91 12.78 26.24 7.07
CA SER A 91 13.70 25.25 7.63
C SER A 91 12.91 24.02 8.09
N PHE A 92 13.27 22.86 7.54
CA PHE A 92 12.71 21.54 7.88
C PHE A 92 13.74 20.71 8.64
N ASP A 93 13.33 20.09 9.76
CA ASP A 93 14.17 19.18 10.53
C ASP A 93 14.42 17.87 9.78
N ARG A 94 13.39 17.39 9.05
CA ARG A 94 13.48 16.22 8.17
C ARG A 94 12.65 16.39 6.90
N VAL A 95 13.17 15.83 5.80
CA VAL A 95 12.54 15.80 4.48
C VAL A 95 12.53 14.36 3.97
N PHE A 96 11.33 13.77 3.88
CA PHE A 96 11.12 12.39 3.48
C PHE A 96 10.75 12.31 1.99
N CYS A 97 11.66 11.84 1.14
CA CYS A 97 11.36 11.55 -0.26
C CYS A 97 11.03 10.07 -0.43
N LEU A 98 9.74 9.73 -0.52
CA LEU A 98 9.26 8.35 -0.37
C LEU A 98 9.32 7.51 -1.65
N ASN A 99 9.26 8.16 -2.81
CA ASN A 99 9.24 7.51 -4.12
C ASN A 99 10.37 8.02 -5.03
N PHE A 100 10.82 7.14 -5.92
CA PHE A 100 11.80 7.49 -6.92
C PHE A 100 11.15 8.36 -8.01
N SER A 101 11.21 9.68 -7.80
CA SER A 101 10.65 10.68 -8.71
C SER A 101 11.73 11.71 -9.04
N PRO A 102 12.01 12.00 -10.33
CA PRO A 102 12.92 13.08 -10.70
C PRO A 102 12.56 14.42 -10.05
N LEU A 103 11.27 14.73 -9.95
CA LEU A 103 10.80 15.95 -9.30
C LEU A 103 11.00 15.90 -7.77
N GLY A 104 10.71 14.75 -7.15
CA GLY A 104 10.93 14.55 -5.72
C GLY A 104 12.41 14.67 -5.34
N MET A 105 13.30 14.13 -6.16
CA MET A 105 14.76 14.26 -5.99
C MET A 105 15.23 15.71 -6.19
N ALA A 106 14.69 16.43 -7.18
CA ALA A 106 15.00 17.84 -7.37
C ALA A 106 14.58 18.70 -6.16
N VAL A 107 13.42 18.41 -5.56
CA VAL A 107 12.98 19.05 -4.31
C VAL A 107 13.87 18.66 -3.14
N ALA A 108 14.22 17.38 -2.99
CA ALA A 108 15.09 16.91 -1.91
C ALA A 108 16.47 17.60 -1.94
N ALA A 109 16.99 17.91 -3.13
CA ALA A 109 18.27 18.60 -3.31
C ALA A 109 18.28 20.05 -2.79
N LEU A 110 17.13 20.65 -2.47
CA LEU A 110 17.04 21.97 -1.83
C LEU A 110 17.45 21.95 -0.36
N PHE A 111 17.57 20.76 0.25
CA PHE A 111 17.77 20.58 1.68
C PHE A 111 19.09 19.90 1.98
N PRO A 112 19.68 20.17 3.17
CA PRO A 112 20.95 19.57 3.52
C PRO A 112 20.85 18.04 3.67
N PRO A 113 21.87 17.26 3.30
CA PRO A 113 21.81 15.79 3.26
C PRO A 113 21.34 15.12 4.56
N GLU A 114 21.71 15.67 5.72
CA GLU A 114 21.36 15.17 7.05
C GLU A 114 19.86 15.26 7.38
N ALA A 115 19.16 16.21 6.75
CA ALA A 115 17.70 16.34 6.89
C ALA A 115 16.97 15.34 5.98
N GLN A 116 17.61 14.82 4.93
CA GLN A 116 16.95 13.98 3.94
C GLN A 116 16.75 12.54 4.45
N ARG A 117 15.59 11.96 4.12
CA ARG A 117 15.20 10.56 4.38
C ARG A 117 14.53 9.97 3.14
N GLY A 118 14.60 8.65 2.98
CA GLY A 118 14.17 7.94 1.78
C GLY A 118 15.16 8.07 0.63
N TYR A 119 14.72 8.62 -0.51
CA TYR A 119 15.62 8.96 -1.62
C TYR A 119 16.33 10.29 -1.34
N ARG A 120 17.63 10.34 -1.61
CA ARG A 120 18.49 11.46 -1.24
C ARG A 120 19.24 12.01 -2.46
N GLN A 121 19.60 13.28 -2.39
CA GLN A 121 20.46 13.97 -3.35
C GLN A 121 21.56 14.73 -2.61
N THR A 122 22.81 14.49 -2.96
CA THR A 122 23.96 15.16 -2.35
C THR A 122 24.97 15.52 -3.42
N ALA A 123 25.26 16.82 -3.58
CA ALA A 123 26.18 17.33 -4.62
C ALA A 123 25.89 16.77 -6.04
N GLY A 124 24.61 16.62 -6.39
CA GLY A 124 24.16 16.07 -7.68
C GLY A 124 24.22 14.54 -7.80
N GLN A 125 24.68 13.83 -6.76
CA GLN A 125 24.67 12.37 -6.71
C GLN A 125 23.39 11.85 -6.04
N THR A 126 22.76 10.89 -6.70
CA THR A 126 21.58 10.20 -6.18
C THR A 126 21.98 9.13 -5.19
N ASP A 127 21.38 9.15 -4.01
CA ASP A 127 21.55 8.13 -2.97
C ASP A 127 20.18 7.75 -2.37
N LYS A 128 20.16 6.80 -1.45
CA LYS A 128 18.97 6.41 -0.68
C LYS A 128 19.37 5.88 0.69
N ASP A 129 18.45 6.01 1.64
CA ASP A 129 18.56 5.50 2.99
C ASP A 129 19.00 4.03 3.04
N PRO A 130 19.80 3.64 4.05
CA PRO A 130 20.15 2.24 4.29
C PRO A 130 18.91 1.32 4.35
N LEU A 131 17.81 1.80 4.94
CA LEU A 131 16.53 1.07 4.96
C LEU A 131 16.00 0.81 3.54
N LEU A 132 16.02 1.81 2.66
CA LEU A 132 15.59 1.59 1.28
C LEU A 132 16.54 0.62 0.55
N ARG A 133 17.87 0.74 0.74
CA ARG A 133 18.83 -0.24 0.16
C ARG A 133 18.52 -1.66 0.61
N LEU A 134 18.24 -1.85 1.90
CA LEU A 134 17.78 -3.12 2.45
C LEU A 134 16.52 -3.59 1.75
N VAL A 135 15.46 -2.77 1.69
CA VAL A 135 14.18 -3.12 1.04
C VAL A 135 14.36 -3.59 -0.40
N PHE A 136 15.24 -2.97 -1.18
CA PHE A 136 15.54 -3.42 -2.55
C PHE A 136 16.17 -4.83 -2.59
N ARG A 137 16.92 -5.23 -1.55
CA ARG A 137 17.47 -6.59 -1.41
C ARG A 137 16.40 -7.56 -0.92
N LEU A 138 15.56 -7.14 0.04
CA LEU A 138 14.40 -7.91 0.50
C LEU A 138 13.46 -8.25 -0.66
N ALA A 139 13.27 -7.32 -1.59
CA ALA A 139 12.45 -7.50 -2.79
C ALA A 139 12.98 -8.55 -3.79
N ARG A 140 14.17 -9.14 -3.56
CA ARG A 140 14.66 -10.30 -4.33
C ARG A 140 13.99 -11.60 -3.90
N ASP A 141 13.57 -11.70 -2.64
CA ASP A 141 12.78 -12.81 -2.11
C ASP A 141 11.45 -12.29 -1.54
N ARG A 142 10.57 -11.86 -2.45
CA ARG A 142 9.23 -11.38 -2.10
C ARG A 142 8.35 -12.48 -1.48
N ARG A 143 8.63 -13.74 -1.81
CA ARG A 143 7.80 -14.89 -1.41
C ARG A 143 8.08 -15.30 0.03
N GLY A 144 9.36 -15.46 0.38
CA GLY A 144 9.83 -15.81 1.72
C GLY A 144 9.96 -14.61 2.67
N GLY A 145 9.98 -13.39 2.14
CA GLY A 145 10.00 -12.14 2.91
C GLY A 145 8.67 -11.39 2.90
N GLY A 146 8.76 -10.08 3.18
CA GLY A 146 7.65 -9.15 3.08
C GLY A 146 7.48 -8.25 4.30
N ILE A 147 7.39 -6.95 4.03
CA ILE A 147 7.00 -5.90 4.97
C ILE A 147 6.06 -4.96 4.20
N ASN A 148 5.00 -4.49 4.85
CA ASN A 148 4.05 -3.62 4.21
C ASN A 148 4.72 -2.29 3.84
N LEU A 149 4.39 -1.74 2.67
CA LEU A 149 4.97 -0.49 2.17
C LEU A 149 4.76 0.68 3.14
N ALA A 150 3.61 0.75 3.82
CA ALA A 150 3.34 1.75 4.85
C ALA A 150 4.32 1.67 6.03
N ASP A 151 4.77 0.46 6.37
CA ASP A 151 5.73 0.24 7.45
C ASP A 151 7.15 0.60 7.02
N ILE A 152 7.52 0.30 5.77
CA ILE A 152 8.81 0.73 5.20
C ILE A 152 8.96 2.26 5.34
N TRP A 153 7.93 3.02 4.96
CA TRP A 153 7.99 4.47 5.05
C TRP A 153 7.93 4.98 6.49
N ALA A 154 7.17 4.32 7.36
CA ALA A 154 7.14 4.68 8.78
C ALA A 154 8.52 4.51 9.43
N HIS A 155 9.23 3.41 9.15
CA HIS A 155 10.57 3.14 9.70
C HIS A 155 11.70 3.99 9.10
N LEU A 156 11.39 4.92 8.17
CA LEU A 156 12.34 6.00 7.82
C LEU A 156 12.44 7.06 8.92
N ASP A 157 11.48 7.06 9.85
CA ASP A 157 11.46 7.88 11.05
C ASP A 157 11.92 7.03 12.25
N ASP A 158 12.74 7.61 13.12
CA ASP A 158 13.44 6.88 14.19
C ASP A 158 12.52 6.39 15.32
N ASP A 159 11.32 6.97 15.41
CA ASP A 159 10.28 6.63 16.40
C ASP A 159 8.92 6.57 15.69
N PRO A 160 8.66 5.49 14.93
CA PRO A 160 7.46 5.36 14.11
C PRO A 160 6.22 5.13 14.98
N LEU A 161 5.08 5.67 14.55
CA LEU A 161 3.80 5.46 15.23
C LEU A 161 3.49 3.96 15.39
N PRO A 162 2.91 3.51 16.51
CA PRO A 162 2.38 2.15 16.65
C PRO A 162 1.39 1.80 15.52
N PRO A 163 1.51 0.63 14.89
CA PRO A 163 0.71 0.27 13.71
C PRO A 163 -0.79 0.17 13.97
N GLU A 164 -1.20 -0.21 15.18
CA GLU A 164 -2.60 -0.27 15.61
C GLU A 164 -3.29 1.11 15.69
N ALA A 165 -2.51 2.19 15.74
CA ALA A 165 -3.02 3.56 15.79
C ALA A 165 -3.21 4.21 14.40
N VAL A 166 -2.89 3.49 13.32
CA VAL A 166 -2.88 4.06 11.96
C VAL A 166 -4.28 4.19 11.38
N ASN A 167 -5.00 3.07 11.28
CA ASN A 167 -6.35 3.00 10.73
C ASN A 167 -7.32 2.52 11.80
N PRO A 168 -8.59 2.99 11.78
CA PRO A 168 -9.60 2.47 12.68
C PRO A 168 -9.85 0.97 12.42
N VAL A 169 -10.22 0.23 13.47
CA VAL A 169 -10.65 -1.17 13.34
C VAL A 169 -11.83 -1.24 12.37
N ALA A 170 -11.73 -2.11 11.37
CA ALA A 170 -12.72 -2.17 10.31
C ALA A 170 -14.04 -2.77 10.81
N ALA A 171 -15.15 -2.09 10.54
CA ALA A 171 -16.48 -2.52 10.98
C ALA A 171 -17.56 -2.20 9.93
N PRO A 172 -18.57 -3.06 9.76
CA PRO A 172 -19.68 -2.82 8.84
C PRO A 172 -20.53 -1.60 9.25
N ARG A 173 -21.07 -0.88 8.27
CA ARG A 173 -21.79 0.40 8.47
C ARG A 173 -23.19 0.47 7.85
N GLY A 174 -23.70 -0.65 7.34
CA GLY A 174 -25.07 -0.84 6.90
C GLY A 174 -25.37 -0.50 5.43
N GLY A 175 -24.38 -0.01 4.67
CA GLY A 175 -24.54 0.42 3.27
C GLY A 175 -24.38 -0.69 2.22
N GLY A 176 -24.30 -1.96 2.63
CA GLY A 176 -24.21 -3.12 1.75
C GLY A 176 -22.81 -3.37 1.18
N LEU A 177 -22.77 -4.12 0.08
CA LEU A 177 -21.54 -4.61 -0.53
C LEU A 177 -21.00 -3.61 -1.57
N GLY A 178 -19.74 -3.24 -1.47
CA GLY A 178 -19.01 -2.59 -2.55
C GLY A 178 -18.22 -3.60 -3.38
N VAL A 179 -18.10 -3.38 -4.69
CA VAL A 179 -17.26 -4.19 -5.58
C VAL A 179 -16.41 -3.27 -6.45
N ALA A 180 -15.10 -3.24 -6.21
CA ALA A 180 -14.14 -2.60 -7.10
C ALA A 180 -13.70 -3.59 -8.19
N LEU A 181 -13.99 -3.25 -9.45
CA LEU A 181 -13.95 -4.20 -10.57
C LEU A 181 -12.54 -4.64 -10.95
N ALA A 182 -11.60 -3.70 -11.08
CA ALA A 182 -10.25 -4.02 -11.51
C ALA A 182 -9.21 -2.99 -11.05
N GLY A 183 -7.97 -3.44 -10.94
CA GLY A 183 -6.79 -2.57 -10.84
C GLY A 183 -6.27 -2.13 -12.20
N ARG A 184 -5.18 -1.35 -12.21
CA ARG A 184 -4.51 -0.92 -13.46
C ARG A 184 -4.00 -2.10 -14.31
N THR A 185 -3.64 -3.19 -13.65
CA THR A 185 -3.07 -4.38 -14.30
C THR A 185 -4.14 -5.46 -14.35
N ALA A 186 -4.65 -5.77 -15.55
CA ALA A 186 -5.75 -6.73 -15.74
C ALA A 186 -5.49 -8.09 -15.07
N ARG A 187 -4.23 -8.55 -15.08
CA ARG A 187 -3.81 -9.82 -14.45
C ARG A 187 -3.91 -9.85 -12.91
N ARG A 188 -4.17 -8.73 -12.24
CA ARG A 188 -4.41 -8.65 -10.78
C ARG A 188 -5.90 -8.72 -10.42
N SER A 189 -6.78 -8.83 -11.40
CA SER A 189 -8.23 -8.78 -11.19
C SER A 189 -8.85 -10.12 -11.54
N LEU A 190 -9.87 -10.53 -10.79
CA LEU A 190 -10.67 -11.72 -11.14
C LEU A 190 -11.60 -11.36 -12.29
N PRO A 191 -11.69 -12.20 -13.35
CA PRO A 191 -12.61 -11.93 -14.44
C PRO A 191 -14.06 -12.11 -13.96
N PRO A 192 -15.05 -11.48 -14.62
CA PRO A 192 -16.44 -11.45 -14.17
C PRO A 192 -17.06 -12.82 -13.88
N GLU A 193 -16.71 -13.85 -14.64
CA GLU A 193 -17.18 -15.23 -14.46
C GLU A 193 -16.69 -15.88 -13.17
N VAL A 194 -15.49 -15.51 -12.70
CA VAL A 194 -14.94 -15.96 -11.40
C VAL A 194 -15.45 -15.07 -10.27
N LEU A 195 -15.61 -13.77 -10.52
CA LEU A 195 -16.02 -12.80 -9.51
C LEU A 195 -17.51 -12.91 -9.13
N ALA A 196 -18.40 -13.21 -10.09
CA ALA A 196 -19.85 -13.21 -9.86
C ALA A 196 -20.31 -14.17 -8.74
N PRO A 197 -19.86 -15.44 -8.68
CA PRO A 197 -20.21 -16.33 -7.57
C PRO A 197 -19.76 -15.82 -6.19
N LEU A 198 -18.59 -15.17 -6.13
CA LEU A 198 -18.02 -14.62 -4.90
C LEU A 198 -18.83 -13.40 -4.43
N VAL A 199 -19.19 -12.51 -5.36
CA VAL A 199 -20.06 -11.35 -5.10
C VAL A 199 -21.43 -11.79 -4.60
N ARG A 200 -22.05 -12.79 -5.23
CA ARG A 200 -23.34 -13.33 -4.77
C ARG A 200 -23.28 -13.85 -3.34
N MET A 201 -22.25 -14.62 -3.01
CA MET A 201 -22.04 -15.11 -1.65
C MET A 201 -21.93 -13.94 -0.67
N LEU A 202 -21.05 -12.98 -0.95
CA LEU A 202 -20.80 -11.83 -0.07
C LEU A 202 -21.98 -10.89 0.05
N PHE A 203 -22.80 -10.77 -0.99
CA PHE A 203 -24.06 -10.05 -0.95
C PHE A 203 -25.00 -10.66 0.09
N HIS A 204 -25.20 -11.98 0.08
CA HIS A 204 -26.05 -12.63 1.08
C HIS A 204 -25.42 -12.60 2.48
N ALA A 205 -24.11 -12.78 2.60
CA ALA A 205 -23.40 -12.71 3.88
C ALA A 205 -23.43 -11.30 4.51
N THR A 206 -23.66 -10.26 3.71
CA THR A 206 -23.84 -8.86 4.17
C THR A 206 -25.31 -8.46 4.29
N GLY A 207 -26.23 -9.44 4.29
CA GLY A 207 -27.66 -9.22 4.52
C GLY A 207 -28.47 -8.89 3.27
N GLY A 208 -27.88 -8.93 2.07
CA GLY A 208 -28.61 -8.86 0.81
C GLY A 208 -29.29 -7.52 0.51
N LYS A 209 -28.75 -6.41 1.03
CA LYS A 209 -29.37 -5.07 0.90
C LYS A 209 -29.08 -4.39 -0.44
N SER A 210 -27.81 -4.25 -0.77
CA SER A 210 -27.35 -3.48 -1.94
C SER A 210 -25.97 -3.94 -2.38
N VAL A 211 -25.67 -3.73 -3.65
CA VAL A 211 -24.34 -3.88 -4.24
C VAL A 211 -23.98 -2.59 -4.98
N THR A 212 -22.83 -2.00 -4.71
CA THR A 212 -22.33 -0.83 -5.47
C THR A 212 -21.08 -1.21 -6.25
N LEU A 213 -21.09 -1.00 -7.57
CA LEU A 213 -19.94 -1.26 -8.44
C LEU A 213 -19.08 0.00 -8.60
N TYR A 214 -17.77 -0.16 -8.42
CA TYR A 214 -16.77 0.90 -8.56
C TYR A 214 -15.75 0.53 -9.63
N GLY A 215 -15.32 1.54 -10.36
CA GLY A 215 -14.28 1.42 -11.38
C GLY A 215 -14.09 2.72 -12.13
N THR A 216 -13.06 2.77 -12.97
CA THR A 216 -12.85 3.87 -13.92
C THR A 216 -13.76 3.73 -15.12
N ARG A 217 -13.83 4.75 -15.98
CA ARG A 217 -14.67 4.71 -17.19
C ARG A 217 -14.29 3.56 -18.13
N GLU A 218 -13.00 3.22 -18.17
CA GLU A 218 -12.44 2.14 -18.98
C GLU A 218 -12.94 0.76 -18.55
N GLN A 219 -13.46 0.63 -17.31
CA GLN A 219 -13.90 -0.63 -16.72
C GLN A 219 -15.43 -0.87 -16.88
N ALA A 220 -16.12 -0.02 -17.66
CA ALA A 220 -17.55 -0.13 -17.88
C ALA A 220 -17.95 -1.42 -18.64
N SER A 221 -17.07 -2.00 -19.46
CA SER A 221 -17.29 -3.31 -20.07
C SER A 221 -17.35 -4.42 -19.03
N GLU A 222 -16.43 -4.40 -18.08
CA GLU A 222 -16.27 -5.36 -16.99
C GLU A 222 -17.45 -5.27 -16.02
N ALA A 223 -17.90 -4.06 -15.70
CA ALA A 223 -19.11 -3.81 -14.91
C ALA A 223 -20.33 -4.49 -15.55
N ARG A 224 -20.55 -4.23 -16.85
CA ARG A 224 -21.65 -4.83 -17.61
C ARG A 224 -21.53 -6.34 -17.71
N ALA A 225 -20.31 -6.87 -17.88
CA ALA A 225 -20.07 -8.31 -17.92
C ALA A 225 -20.37 -8.97 -16.58
N LEU A 226 -19.99 -8.35 -15.45
CA LEU A 226 -20.33 -8.82 -14.11
C LEU A 226 -21.85 -8.83 -13.91
N LEU A 227 -22.54 -7.73 -14.20
CA LEU A 227 -24.00 -7.64 -14.07
C LEU A 227 -24.73 -8.74 -14.83
N ARG A 228 -24.31 -9.07 -16.06
CA ARG A 228 -24.89 -10.16 -16.86
C ARG A 228 -24.74 -11.54 -16.23
N ARG A 229 -23.72 -11.75 -15.39
CA ARG A 229 -23.43 -13.02 -14.70
C ARG A 229 -24.09 -13.12 -13.33
N LEU A 230 -24.61 -12.02 -12.78
CA LEU A 230 -25.33 -12.02 -11.51
C LEU A 230 -26.78 -12.46 -11.71
N ASP A 231 -27.29 -13.20 -10.73
CA ASP A 231 -28.69 -13.63 -10.64
C ASP A 231 -29.61 -12.40 -10.54
N PRO A 232 -30.88 -12.48 -11.00
CA PRO A 232 -31.79 -11.34 -11.07
C PRO A 232 -31.89 -10.54 -9.76
N ALA A 233 -32.05 -11.23 -8.62
CA ALA A 233 -32.17 -10.57 -7.31
C ALA A 233 -30.94 -9.75 -6.91
N VAL A 234 -29.72 -10.25 -7.19
CA VAL A 234 -28.48 -9.52 -6.89
C VAL A 234 -28.31 -8.35 -7.87
N ARG A 235 -28.64 -8.58 -9.15
CA ARG A 235 -28.56 -7.56 -10.20
C ARG A 235 -29.51 -6.39 -9.94
N GLU A 236 -30.73 -6.65 -9.48
CA GLU A 236 -31.69 -5.61 -9.11
C GLU A 236 -31.22 -4.77 -7.92
N ALA A 237 -30.44 -5.35 -7.02
CA ALA A 237 -29.80 -4.66 -5.91
C ALA A 237 -28.50 -3.91 -6.30
N CYS A 238 -28.05 -4.01 -7.56
CA CYS A 238 -26.82 -3.38 -8.03
C CYS A 238 -27.02 -1.91 -8.45
N ARG A 239 -26.16 -1.04 -7.93
CA ARG A 239 -25.94 0.33 -8.40
C ARG A 239 -24.57 0.44 -9.07
N ASP A 240 -24.53 0.77 -10.35
CA ASP A 240 -23.28 0.97 -11.09
C ASP A 240 -22.79 2.43 -11.02
N LEU A 241 -21.65 2.64 -10.33
CA LEU A 241 -20.94 3.91 -10.22
C LEU A 241 -19.63 3.94 -11.02
N THR A 242 -19.40 2.96 -11.89
CA THR A 242 -18.20 2.87 -12.74
C THR A 242 -18.05 4.11 -13.62
N GLY A 243 -16.93 4.83 -13.49
CA GLY A 243 -16.65 6.08 -14.20
C GLY A 243 -17.55 7.26 -13.81
N ARG A 244 -18.31 7.15 -12.70
CA ARG A 244 -19.29 8.15 -12.22
C ARG A 244 -18.93 8.77 -10.88
N THR A 245 -17.76 8.44 -10.34
CA THR A 245 -17.24 9.02 -9.09
C THR A 245 -15.92 9.72 -9.37
N ASP A 246 -15.74 10.89 -8.78
CA ASP A 246 -14.43 11.45 -8.52
C ASP A 246 -13.85 10.85 -7.22
N LEU A 247 -12.67 11.31 -6.80
CA LEU A 247 -12.02 10.76 -5.61
C LEU A 247 -12.81 11.04 -4.31
N PHE A 248 -13.48 12.19 -4.23
CA PHE A 248 -14.32 12.52 -3.07
C PHE A 248 -15.59 11.68 -3.04
N GLY A 249 -16.30 11.58 -4.17
CA GLY A 249 -17.48 10.73 -4.29
C GLY A 249 -17.17 9.24 -4.06
N LEU A 250 -15.97 8.78 -4.43
CA LEU A 250 -15.50 7.44 -4.09
C LEU A 250 -15.32 7.31 -2.57
N ALA A 251 -14.60 8.22 -1.91
CA ALA A 251 -14.43 8.20 -0.45
C ALA A 251 -15.78 8.22 0.29
N ASP A 252 -16.68 9.12 -0.11
CA ASP A 252 -18.00 9.26 0.50
C ASP A 252 -18.84 7.99 0.32
N SER A 253 -18.85 7.41 -0.90
CA SER A 253 -19.59 6.19 -1.17
C SER A 253 -19.02 4.97 -0.43
N LEU A 254 -17.69 4.85 -0.34
CA LEU A 254 -17.06 3.74 0.38
C LEU A 254 -17.35 3.82 1.89
N SER A 255 -17.41 5.03 2.46
CA SER A 255 -17.48 5.26 3.91
C SER A 255 -18.67 4.62 4.63
N GLY A 256 -19.75 4.26 3.92
CA GLY A 256 -20.95 3.65 4.48
C GLY A 256 -21.07 2.14 4.26
N LEU A 257 -20.15 1.52 3.52
CA LEU A 257 -20.28 0.10 3.14
C LEU A 257 -20.17 -0.86 4.33
N ASP A 258 -20.82 -2.01 4.22
CA ASP A 258 -20.60 -3.15 5.11
C ASP A 258 -19.29 -3.87 4.80
N ARG A 259 -18.92 -3.92 3.51
CA ARG A 259 -17.71 -4.59 3.03
C ARG A 259 -17.37 -4.16 1.61
N LEU A 260 -16.08 -3.98 1.31
CA LEU A 260 -15.58 -3.83 -0.06
C LEU A 260 -14.95 -5.13 -0.54
N VAL A 261 -15.34 -5.59 -1.73
CA VAL A 261 -14.71 -6.67 -2.50
C VAL A 261 -13.83 -6.07 -3.57
N THR A 262 -12.55 -6.43 -3.64
CA THR A 262 -11.60 -5.68 -4.47
C THR A 262 -10.33 -6.47 -4.80
N PRO A 263 -9.67 -6.23 -5.94
CA PRO A 263 -8.27 -6.57 -6.09
C PRO A 263 -7.36 -5.56 -5.36
N ASP A 264 -6.04 -5.72 -5.47
CA ASP A 264 -5.07 -4.72 -4.97
C ASP A 264 -5.19 -3.39 -5.76
N THR A 265 -5.84 -2.39 -5.15
CA THR A 265 -6.20 -1.10 -5.78
C THR A 265 -6.19 0.07 -4.80
N GLY A 266 -6.19 1.30 -5.33
CA GLY A 266 -6.39 2.50 -4.50
C GLY A 266 -7.73 2.50 -3.72
N ALA A 267 -8.79 1.90 -4.27
CA ALA A 267 -10.08 1.78 -3.58
C ALA A 267 -9.98 0.85 -2.36
N MET A 268 -9.20 -0.24 -2.46
CA MET A 268 -8.89 -1.13 -1.33
C MET A 268 -8.25 -0.36 -0.17
N HIS A 269 -7.19 0.39 -0.47
CA HIS A 269 -6.50 1.18 0.55
C HIS A 269 -7.39 2.28 1.13
N LEU A 270 -8.27 2.88 0.32
CA LEU A 270 -9.17 3.93 0.78
C LEU A 270 -10.24 3.36 1.71
N ALA A 271 -10.79 2.18 1.40
CA ALA A 271 -11.70 1.48 2.30
C ALA A 271 -11.02 1.13 3.64
N ALA A 272 -9.78 0.62 3.60
CA ALA A 272 -9.00 0.36 4.81
C ALA A 272 -8.75 1.65 5.62
N PHE A 273 -8.37 2.75 4.95
CA PHE A 273 -8.20 4.07 5.57
C PHE A 273 -9.46 4.54 6.32
N LEU A 274 -10.63 4.25 5.75
CA LEU A 274 -11.93 4.67 6.29
C LEU A 274 -12.48 3.72 7.37
N GLY A 275 -11.85 2.58 7.64
CA GLY A 275 -12.35 1.56 8.57
C GLY A 275 -13.48 0.70 8.00
N VAL A 276 -13.53 0.55 6.68
CA VAL A 276 -14.49 -0.31 5.99
C VAL A 276 -13.88 -1.70 5.83
N PRO A 277 -14.58 -2.78 6.20
CA PRO A 277 -14.07 -4.14 6.04
C PRO A 277 -13.75 -4.43 4.57
N VAL A 278 -12.60 -5.04 4.33
CA VAL A 278 -12.14 -5.40 2.97
C VAL A 278 -12.09 -6.91 2.84
N THR A 279 -12.54 -7.41 1.69
CA THR A 279 -12.26 -8.78 1.22
C THR A 279 -11.55 -8.67 -0.10
N ALA A 280 -10.25 -8.93 -0.09
CA ALA A 280 -9.43 -8.75 -1.27
C ALA A 280 -8.96 -10.07 -1.89
N PHE A 281 -8.84 -10.09 -3.21
CA PHE A 281 -8.35 -11.24 -3.96
C PHE A 281 -7.00 -10.90 -4.60
N PHE A 282 -5.95 -11.59 -4.16
CA PHE A 282 -4.56 -11.28 -4.50
C PHE A 282 -3.99 -12.38 -5.40
N LEU A 283 -3.55 -11.99 -6.60
CA LEU A 283 -2.94 -12.86 -7.59
C LEU A 283 -1.95 -12.08 -8.47
N SER A 284 -1.20 -12.81 -9.31
CA SER A 284 -0.16 -12.24 -10.17
C SER A 284 0.93 -11.55 -9.33
N SER A 285 1.12 -10.26 -9.49
CA SER A 285 2.15 -9.48 -8.80
C SER A 285 1.69 -8.90 -7.45
N ALA A 286 0.40 -8.99 -7.12
CA ALA A 286 -0.13 -8.52 -5.84
C ALA A 286 0.27 -9.49 -4.72
N TRP A 287 0.78 -8.95 -3.60
CA TRP A 287 1.23 -9.74 -2.46
C TRP A 287 0.81 -9.06 -1.16
N CYS A 288 -0.01 -9.73 -0.35
CA CYS A 288 -0.68 -9.11 0.80
C CYS A 288 0.31 -8.69 1.90
N HIS A 289 1.47 -9.33 1.97
CA HIS A 289 2.54 -8.98 2.90
C HIS A 289 3.26 -7.67 2.52
N GLU A 290 3.06 -7.16 1.30
CA GLU A 290 3.66 -5.92 0.80
C GLU A 290 2.61 -4.79 0.67
N THR A 291 1.42 -5.11 0.15
CA THR A 291 0.37 -4.13 -0.20
C THR A 291 -1.01 -4.47 0.37
N GLY A 292 -1.09 -5.36 1.37
CA GLY A 292 -2.36 -5.71 2.02
C GLY A 292 -3.08 -4.48 2.63
N PRO A 293 -4.41 -4.54 2.77
CA PRO A 293 -5.17 -3.47 3.42
C PRO A 293 -4.69 -3.29 4.87
N TYR A 294 -4.24 -2.07 5.19
CA TYR A 294 -3.56 -1.79 6.43
C TYR A 294 -4.53 -1.68 7.61
N GLY A 295 -4.27 -2.41 8.70
CA GLY A 295 -5.09 -2.38 9.93
C GLY A 295 -5.84 -3.69 10.20
N VAL A 296 -6.70 -3.68 11.21
CA VAL A 296 -7.42 -4.86 11.70
C VAL A 296 -8.81 -4.96 11.06
N GLY A 297 -9.26 -6.19 10.77
CA GLY A 297 -10.64 -6.47 10.33
C GLY A 297 -10.80 -6.66 8.81
N HIS A 298 -9.71 -6.83 8.08
CA HIS A 298 -9.73 -7.14 6.65
C HIS A 298 -9.41 -8.63 6.41
N ARG A 299 -9.89 -9.16 5.27
CA ARG A 299 -9.61 -10.52 4.80
C ARG A 299 -8.96 -10.46 3.42
N VAL A 300 -7.95 -11.28 3.21
CA VAL A 300 -7.29 -11.41 1.90
C VAL A 300 -7.27 -12.88 1.50
N PHE A 301 -7.70 -13.21 0.29
CA PHE A 301 -7.54 -14.53 -0.31
C PHE A 301 -6.46 -14.43 -1.38
N GLN A 302 -5.35 -15.11 -1.17
CA GLN A 302 -4.16 -14.97 -1.98
C GLN A 302 -3.81 -16.28 -2.67
N ALA A 303 -3.51 -16.20 -3.97
CA ALA A 303 -2.88 -17.29 -4.68
C ALA A 303 -1.43 -17.46 -4.25
N VAL A 304 -1.07 -18.69 -3.91
CA VAL A 304 0.28 -19.08 -3.48
C VAL A 304 0.99 -19.96 -4.52
N ALA A 305 0.59 -19.85 -5.80
CA ALA A 305 1.24 -20.51 -6.92
C ALA A 305 2.77 -20.30 -6.87
N PRO A 306 3.61 -21.27 -7.25
CA PRO A 306 5.07 -21.17 -7.10
C PRO A 306 5.71 -19.93 -7.75
N CYS A 307 5.12 -19.44 -8.85
CA CYS A 307 5.57 -18.24 -9.56
C CYS A 307 5.12 -16.91 -8.93
N ALA A 308 4.27 -16.96 -7.89
CA ALA A 308 3.74 -15.78 -7.22
C ALA A 308 4.57 -15.38 -5.98
N PRO A 309 4.76 -14.07 -5.73
CA PRO A 309 4.31 -12.97 -6.56
C PRO A 309 5.23 -12.72 -7.77
N CYS A 310 4.66 -12.56 -8.96
CA CYS A 310 5.46 -12.35 -10.18
C CYS A 310 5.85 -10.87 -10.37
N LEU A 311 6.75 -10.60 -11.33
CA LEU A 311 7.10 -9.23 -11.71
C LEU A 311 5.96 -8.59 -12.52
N GLU A 312 5.52 -7.40 -12.14
CA GLU A 312 4.40 -6.70 -12.80
C GLU A 312 4.74 -6.32 -14.25
N SER A 313 5.97 -5.85 -14.49
CA SER A 313 6.46 -5.38 -15.79
C SER A 313 6.78 -6.50 -16.78
N ALA A 314 6.78 -7.76 -16.36
CA ALA A 314 7.05 -8.91 -17.22
C ALA A 314 5.75 -9.64 -17.62
N PRO A 315 5.64 -10.15 -18.86
CA PRO A 315 4.52 -10.99 -19.26
C PRO A 315 4.44 -12.27 -18.42
N CYS A 316 3.26 -12.92 -18.39
CA CYS A 316 3.08 -14.16 -17.64
C CYS A 316 3.62 -15.35 -18.44
N GLY A 317 4.64 -16.03 -17.93
CA GLY A 317 5.12 -17.31 -18.50
C GLY A 317 4.25 -18.52 -18.14
N GLU A 318 3.44 -18.41 -17.08
CA GLU A 318 2.73 -19.54 -16.46
C GLU A 318 1.23 -19.60 -16.82
N GLY A 319 0.80 -18.92 -17.90
CA GLY A 319 -0.59 -18.98 -18.35
C GLY A 319 -1.64 -18.58 -17.29
N LEU A 320 -1.31 -17.66 -16.38
CA LEU A 320 -2.14 -17.29 -15.23
C LEU A 320 -2.51 -18.48 -14.32
N ALA A 321 -1.60 -19.43 -14.07
CA ALA A 321 -1.80 -20.55 -13.15
C ALA A 321 -2.30 -20.17 -11.73
N CYS A 322 -2.12 -18.90 -11.32
CA CYS A 322 -2.65 -18.35 -10.07
C CYS A 322 -4.15 -18.00 -10.10
N LEU A 323 -4.80 -17.97 -11.27
CA LEU A 323 -6.20 -17.59 -11.43
C LEU A 323 -7.20 -18.75 -11.24
N PRO A 324 -7.00 -19.95 -11.85
CA PRO A 324 -7.97 -21.05 -11.77
C PRO A 324 -8.46 -21.41 -10.35
N PRO A 325 -7.60 -21.42 -9.31
CA PRO A 325 -8.05 -21.73 -7.95
C PRO A 325 -9.16 -20.81 -7.42
N PHE A 326 -9.25 -19.56 -7.90
CA PHE A 326 -10.34 -18.65 -7.49
C PHE A 326 -11.71 -19.04 -8.07
N GLY A 327 -11.74 -19.83 -9.15
CA GLY A 327 -12.97 -20.33 -9.76
C GLY A 327 -13.54 -21.58 -9.07
N ASP A 328 -12.82 -22.17 -8.10
CA ASP A 328 -13.26 -23.37 -7.42
C ASP A 328 -14.46 -23.09 -6.47
N PRO A 329 -15.56 -23.86 -6.54
CA PRO A 329 -16.68 -23.72 -5.62
C PRO A 329 -16.32 -23.82 -4.13
N ALA A 330 -15.20 -24.47 -3.77
CA ALA A 330 -14.66 -24.50 -2.42
C ALA A 330 -14.37 -23.10 -1.88
N LEU A 331 -13.92 -22.16 -2.73
CA LEU A 331 -13.65 -20.79 -2.29
C LEU A 331 -14.95 -20.07 -1.90
N VAL A 332 -16.02 -20.26 -2.69
CA VAL A 332 -17.35 -19.73 -2.37
C VAL A 332 -17.83 -20.24 -1.01
N ARG A 333 -17.63 -21.52 -0.72
CA ARG A 333 -17.96 -22.10 0.60
C ARG A 333 -17.08 -21.52 1.71
N ALA A 334 -15.77 -21.38 1.49
CA ALA A 334 -14.86 -20.80 2.48
C ALA A 334 -15.21 -19.34 2.83
N LEU A 335 -15.73 -18.57 1.86
CA LEU A 335 -16.20 -17.20 2.10
C LEU A 335 -17.47 -17.15 2.98
N SER A 336 -18.31 -18.18 2.96
CA SER A 336 -19.54 -18.25 3.78
C SER A 336 -19.29 -18.29 5.29
N GLY A 337 -18.05 -18.51 5.72
CA GLY A 337 -17.68 -18.56 7.15
C GLY A 337 -17.99 -19.89 7.82
N THR A 338 -18.39 -20.93 7.08
CA THR A 338 -18.54 -22.28 7.63
C THR A 338 -17.17 -22.88 7.96
N ALA A 339 -16.88 -23.06 9.25
CA ALA A 339 -15.56 -23.46 9.78
C ALA A 339 -14.99 -24.79 9.23
N LYS A 340 -15.81 -25.60 8.55
CA LYS A 340 -15.39 -26.88 7.94
C LYS A 340 -14.91 -26.76 6.49
N ALA A 341 -15.16 -25.64 5.80
CA ALA A 341 -14.78 -25.46 4.40
C ALA A 341 -13.49 -24.62 4.29
N GLY A 342 -12.36 -25.29 4.11
CA GLY A 342 -11.12 -24.64 3.70
C GLY A 342 -11.19 -24.11 2.25
N PRO A 343 -10.34 -23.13 1.89
CA PRO A 343 -10.18 -22.72 0.51
C PRO A 343 -9.60 -23.86 -0.34
N PRO A 344 -9.73 -23.80 -1.67
CA PRO A 344 -9.09 -24.76 -2.57
C PRO A 344 -7.57 -24.73 -2.45
N ALA A 345 -6.91 -25.81 -2.86
CA ALA A 345 -5.45 -25.85 -2.95
C ALA A 345 -4.91 -24.69 -3.79
N GLY A 346 -3.81 -24.08 -3.35
CA GLY A 346 -3.22 -22.92 -4.00
C GLY A 346 -3.82 -21.57 -3.58
N ILE A 347 -4.81 -21.54 -2.68
CA ILE A 347 -5.33 -20.33 -2.06
C ILE A 347 -5.14 -20.38 -0.54
N VAL A 348 -4.65 -19.28 0.02
CA VAL A 348 -4.60 -19.05 1.47
C VAL A 348 -5.51 -17.86 1.80
N GLY A 349 -6.35 -18.04 2.82
CA GLY A 349 -7.11 -16.96 3.42
C GLY A 349 -6.34 -16.37 4.60
N PHE A 350 -6.17 -15.05 4.59
CA PHE A 350 -5.51 -14.28 5.64
C PHE A 350 -6.51 -13.33 6.33
N ALA A 351 -6.28 -13.08 7.62
CA ALA A 351 -6.80 -11.93 8.33
C ALA A 351 -5.66 -10.94 8.58
N THR A 352 -5.94 -9.64 8.41
CA THR A 352 -4.96 -8.59 8.68
C THR A 352 -4.94 -8.23 10.16
N ASP A 353 -3.75 -8.01 10.69
CA ASP A 353 -3.47 -7.68 12.08
C ASP A 353 -2.20 -6.79 12.16
N CYS A 354 -1.79 -6.43 13.37
CA CYS A 354 -0.57 -5.68 13.63
C CYS A 354 0.37 -6.43 14.59
N ASP A 355 1.68 -6.29 14.39
CA ASP A 355 2.73 -6.71 15.31
C ASP A 355 3.73 -5.56 15.55
N THR A 356 4.82 -5.81 16.28
CA THR A 356 5.82 -4.77 16.59
C THR A 356 6.43 -4.13 15.35
N LEU A 357 6.58 -4.88 14.24
CA LEU A 357 7.16 -4.36 13.01
C LEU A 357 6.14 -3.50 12.25
N GLY A 358 4.89 -3.93 12.22
CA GLY A 358 3.83 -3.23 11.50
C GLY A 358 2.65 -4.12 11.16
N MET A 359 2.03 -3.89 10.00
CA MET A 359 0.94 -4.73 9.52
C MET A 359 1.44 -6.14 9.17
N VAL A 360 0.62 -7.14 9.50
CA VAL A 360 0.86 -8.55 9.23
C VAL A 360 -0.41 -9.22 8.70
N CYS A 361 -0.26 -10.18 7.78
CA CYS A 361 -1.33 -11.06 7.33
C CYS A 361 -1.16 -12.42 8.01
N ARG A 362 -2.08 -12.78 8.91
CA ARG A 362 -2.07 -14.08 9.60
C ARG A 362 -2.93 -15.09 8.82
N PRO A 363 -2.41 -16.29 8.49
CA PRO A 363 -3.21 -17.30 7.83
C PRO A 363 -4.35 -17.74 8.75
N VAL A 364 -5.55 -17.84 8.19
CA VAL A 364 -6.76 -18.30 8.90
C VAL A 364 -7.36 -19.55 8.25
N CYS A 365 -7.03 -19.82 6.99
CA CYS A 365 -7.40 -21.05 6.28
C CYS A 365 -6.52 -21.28 5.05
N GLY A 366 -6.40 -22.54 4.63
CA GLY A 366 -5.48 -22.95 3.56
C GLY A 366 -4.05 -23.14 4.08
N GLU A 367 -3.20 -23.74 3.25
CA GLU A 367 -1.80 -24.03 3.58
C GLU A 367 -0.88 -23.00 2.93
N ASP A 368 -0.08 -22.32 3.75
CA ASP A 368 0.91 -21.38 3.28
C ASP A 368 2.30 -21.99 3.27
N PRO A 369 2.87 -22.30 2.08
CA PRO A 369 4.18 -22.93 1.99
C PRO A 369 5.34 -22.01 2.44
N THR A 370 5.06 -20.74 2.72
CA THR A 370 6.07 -19.71 3.03
C THR A 370 5.90 -19.06 4.39
N GLU A 371 4.96 -19.53 5.22
CA GLU A 371 4.71 -18.99 6.55
C GLU A 371 5.96 -19.00 7.45
N ALA A 372 6.64 -20.15 7.56
CA ALA A 372 7.82 -20.28 8.42
C ALA A 372 8.97 -19.36 7.99
N ALA A 373 9.22 -19.26 6.68
CA ALA A 373 10.24 -18.37 6.13
C ALA A 373 9.92 -16.90 6.44
N ARG A 374 8.66 -16.48 6.26
CA ARG A 374 8.22 -15.11 6.55
C ARG A 374 8.23 -14.79 8.03
N ALA A 375 7.86 -15.73 8.90
CA ALA A 375 7.93 -15.53 10.34
C ALA A 375 9.37 -15.26 10.80
N ALA A 376 10.32 -16.06 10.31
CA ALA A 376 11.74 -15.85 10.58
C ALA A 376 12.26 -14.51 10.01
N PHE A 377 11.86 -14.17 8.79
CA PHE A 377 12.20 -12.92 8.15
C PHE A 377 11.70 -11.70 8.94
N ARG A 378 10.44 -11.72 9.39
CA ARG A 378 9.86 -10.65 10.22
C ARG A 378 10.54 -10.54 11.58
N ALA A 379 10.89 -11.66 12.21
CA ALA A 379 11.65 -11.67 13.45
C ALA A 379 13.04 -11.02 13.28
N PHE A 380 13.74 -11.34 12.18
CA PHE A 380 15.00 -10.71 11.80
C PHE A 380 14.87 -9.19 11.60
N LEU A 381 13.87 -8.74 10.83
CA LEU A 381 13.64 -7.31 10.61
C LEU A 381 13.22 -6.56 11.88
N THR A 382 12.39 -7.16 12.73
CA THR A 382 11.99 -6.56 14.02
C THR A 382 13.21 -6.27 14.87
N ARG A 383 14.13 -7.25 14.99
CA ARG A 383 15.39 -7.06 15.71
C ARG A 383 16.24 -5.95 15.12
N ARG A 384 16.34 -5.89 13.80
CA ARG A 384 17.15 -4.88 13.10
C ARG A 384 16.59 -3.47 13.24
N LEU A 385 15.30 -3.28 13.05
CA LEU A 385 14.68 -1.95 12.94
C LEU A 385 14.25 -1.39 14.28
N THR A 386 13.96 -2.24 15.28
CA THR A 386 13.44 -1.78 16.58
C THR A 386 14.41 -2.03 17.74
N GLY A 387 15.52 -2.74 17.49
CA GLY A 387 16.44 -3.21 18.54
C GLY A 387 15.84 -4.25 19.50
N ARG A 388 14.55 -4.55 19.41
CA ARG A 388 13.86 -5.53 20.27
C ARG A 388 14.17 -6.94 19.80
N ARG A 389 14.52 -7.84 20.73
CA ARG A 389 14.56 -9.28 20.41
C ARG A 389 13.14 -9.75 20.10
N ALA A 390 12.90 -10.14 18.85
CA ALA A 390 11.74 -10.95 18.52
C ALA A 390 11.87 -12.33 19.20
N ASP A 391 10.75 -12.96 19.50
CA ASP A 391 10.74 -14.32 20.05
C ASP A 391 11.48 -15.28 19.10
N ALA A 392 12.38 -16.08 19.67
CA ALA A 392 12.96 -17.30 19.09
C ALA A 392 13.38 -17.26 17.61
N LEU A 393 14.16 -16.28 17.16
CA LEU A 393 14.89 -16.43 15.90
C LEU A 393 16.07 -17.39 16.12
N ASP A 394 16.05 -18.54 15.44
CA ASP A 394 17.20 -19.45 15.39
C ASP A 394 18.47 -18.68 14.98
N PRO A 395 19.56 -18.72 15.79
CA PRO A 395 20.77 -17.96 15.50
C PRO A 395 21.38 -18.27 14.13
N GLY A 396 21.31 -19.54 13.69
CA GLY A 396 21.82 -19.96 12.38
C GLY A 396 21.02 -19.37 11.22
N LEU A 397 19.69 -19.35 11.34
CA LEU A 397 18.80 -18.71 10.37
C LEU A 397 18.98 -17.18 10.36
N GLY A 398 19.16 -16.57 11.53
CA GLY A 398 19.48 -15.15 11.64
C GLY A 398 20.80 -14.80 10.95
N HIS A 399 21.81 -15.65 11.07
CA HIS A 399 23.09 -15.49 10.37
C HIS A 399 22.91 -15.58 8.85
N ARG A 400 22.23 -16.60 8.33
CA ARG A 400 21.96 -16.74 6.88
C ARG A 400 21.17 -15.55 6.32
N LEU A 401 20.17 -15.07 7.04
CA LEU A 401 19.42 -13.87 6.65
C LEU A 401 20.32 -12.64 6.65
N ALA A 402 21.26 -12.53 7.59
CA ALA A 402 22.25 -11.46 7.57
C ALA A 402 23.17 -11.56 6.34
N GLU A 403 23.75 -12.72 6.07
CA GLU A 403 24.61 -12.94 4.89
C GLU A 403 23.88 -12.64 3.58
N ALA A 404 22.60 -13.02 3.46
CA ALA A 404 21.81 -12.79 2.25
C ALA A 404 21.37 -11.32 2.07
N GLN A 405 21.28 -10.54 3.16
CA GLN A 405 20.64 -9.22 3.16
C GLN A 405 21.58 -8.06 3.49
N TYR A 406 22.83 -8.34 3.87
CA TYR A 406 23.87 -7.32 4.03
C TYR A 406 24.90 -7.42 2.91
N LEU A 407 25.41 -6.27 2.49
CA LEU A 407 26.57 -6.17 1.61
C LEU A 407 27.73 -5.52 2.37
N GLU A 408 28.96 -5.75 1.91
CA GLU A 408 30.14 -5.05 2.44
C GLU A 408 29.94 -3.53 2.43
N THR A 409 29.28 -3.00 1.40
CA THR A 409 28.95 -1.57 1.26
C THR A 409 27.99 -1.02 2.32
N ASP A 410 27.31 -1.86 3.09
CA ASP A 410 26.52 -1.42 4.26
C ASP A 410 27.43 -1.14 5.48
N TRP A 411 28.70 -1.53 5.44
CA TRP A 411 29.70 -1.34 6.50
C TRP A 411 30.80 -0.35 6.11
N ILE A 412 30.79 0.13 4.86
CA ILE A 412 31.74 1.12 4.35
C ILE A 412 31.31 2.50 4.85
N LEU A 413 32.23 3.20 5.53
CA LEU A 413 32.01 4.58 5.93
C LEU A 413 31.71 5.45 4.70
N PRO A 414 30.78 6.41 4.80
CA PRO A 414 30.53 7.34 3.71
C PRO A 414 31.80 8.11 3.31
N PRO A 415 31.84 8.68 2.08
CA PRO A 415 32.98 9.44 1.61
C PRO A 415 33.40 10.56 2.57
N PRO A 416 34.70 10.91 2.65
CA PRO A 416 35.18 11.99 3.50
C PRO A 416 34.39 13.28 3.28
N GLY A 417 33.90 13.90 4.36
CA GLY A 417 33.10 15.13 4.32
C GLY A 417 31.58 14.93 4.41
N ARG A 418 31.10 13.68 4.46
CA ARG A 418 29.69 13.37 4.77
C ARG A 418 29.51 13.12 6.28
N PRO A 419 28.62 13.85 6.98
CA PRO A 419 28.34 13.63 8.39
C PRO A 419 27.85 12.21 8.67
N LEU A 420 28.32 11.60 9.76
CA LEU A 420 27.93 10.24 10.21
C LEU A 420 26.71 10.22 11.13
N GLU A 421 26.19 11.39 11.52
CA GLU A 421 25.08 11.48 12.48
C GLU A 421 23.79 10.90 11.88
N GLY A 422 23.29 9.82 12.49
CA GLY A 422 22.04 9.16 12.09
C GLY A 422 22.18 8.07 11.01
N GLU A 423 23.38 7.55 10.75
CA GLU A 423 23.61 6.46 9.78
C GLU A 423 23.74 5.04 10.39
N TRP A 424 23.57 4.86 11.71
CA TRP A 424 23.74 3.56 12.40
C TRP A 424 22.59 3.17 13.30
#